data_AF-A0A954P4E4-F1
#
_entry.id   AF-A0A954P4E4-F1
#
_cell.length_a   1.000
_cell.length_b   1.000
_cell.length_c   1.000
_cell.angle_alpha   90.00
_cell.angle_beta   90.00
_cell.angle_gamma   90.00
#
_symmetry.space_group_name_H-M   'P 1'
#
loop_
_entity.id
_entity.type
_entity.pdbx_description
1 polymer ?
#
loop_
_entity_poly.entity_id
_entity_poly.type
_entity_poly.pdbx_seq_one_letter_code
_entity_poly.pdbx_strand_id
1 'polypeptide(L)' 'MNSTVLAEQGIAASRSIETCTDAEVDAIHEMRLRTWARQNFVPAAERSSEWHPVVLDEMQRKDSGQ' A
#
# COMPACT_ATOMS: atom_id res chain seq x y z
N MET A 1 3.04 44.86 36.89
CA MET A 1 3.48 44.56 35.51
C MET A 1 4.49 43.43 35.57
N ASN A 2 4.13 42.25 35.11
CA ASN A 2 5.08 41.19 34.81
C ASN A 2 4.41 40.25 33.82
N SER A 3 4.98 40.30 32.62
CA SER A 3 4.48 39.79 31.37
C SER A 3 4.17 38.29 31.41
N THR A 4 3.00 37.97 30.88
CA THR A 4 2.57 36.63 30.46
C THR A 4 3.66 36.00 29.60
N VAL A 5 4.30 34.97 30.14
CA VAL A 5 5.17 34.07 29.38
C VAL A 5 4.30 33.09 28.62
N LEU A 6 4.38 33.21 27.29
CA LEU A 6 4.53 32.12 26.32
C LEU A 6 3.63 30.88 26.53
N ALA A 7 2.43 30.90 25.94
CA ALA A 7 1.73 29.68 25.54
C ALA A 7 1.84 29.54 24.02
N GLU A 8 3.02 29.05 23.64
CA GLU A 8 3.34 28.18 22.52
C GLU A 8 2.23 27.97 21.49
N GLN A 9 2.44 28.56 20.32
CA GLN A 9 1.75 28.22 19.10
C GLN A 9 2.07 26.75 18.73
N GLY A 10 1.12 25.85 19.00
CA GLY A 10 1.16 24.47 18.54
C GLY A 10 0.91 24.38 17.03
N ILE A 11 1.94 24.66 16.23
CA ILE A 11 2.00 24.30 14.82
C ILE A 11 2.29 22.80 14.70
N ALA A 12 1.63 22.18 13.71
CA ALA A 12 1.86 20.85 13.17
C ALA A 12 1.34 19.68 14.01
N ALA A 13 0.02 19.46 13.96
CA ALA A 13 -0.45 18.10 13.74
C ALA A 13 0.03 17.69 12.35
N SER A 14 1.27 17.22 12.31
CA SER A 14 1.90 16.50 11.22
C SER A 14 0.87 15.52 10.70
N ARG A 15 0.34 15.76 9.49
CA ARG A 15 -0.25 14.68 8.73
C ARG A 15 0.92 13.75 8.47
N SER A 16 1.11 12.77 9.35
CA SER A 16 1.89 11.59 9.08
C SER A 16 1.25 11.00 7.83
N ILE A 17 1.77 11.39 6.67
CA ILE A 17 1.73 10.54 5.50
C ILE A 17 2.74 9.47 5.88
N GLU A 18 2.23 8.52 6.66
CA GLU A 18 2.80 7.21 6.88
C GLU A 18 3.16 6.76 5.48
N THR A 19 4.45 6.84 5.20
CA THR A 19 5.01 6.33 3.97
C THR A 19 4.81 4.84 4.11
N CYS A 20 3.69 4.34 3.54
CA CYS A 20 3.37 2.92 3.47
C CYS A 20 4.59 2.23 2.90
N THR A 21 5.39 1.68 3.80
CA THR A 21 6.45 0.75 3.45
C THR A 21 5.75 -0.41 2.77
N ASP A 22 6.38 -0.97 1.73
CA ASP A 22 5.90 -2.09 0.93
C ASP A 22 5.40 -3.32 1.75
N ALA A 23 5.66 -3.34 3.06
CA ALA A 23 5.20 -4.33 4.02
C ALA A 23 3.82 -4.05 4.68
N GLU A 24 3.32 -2.81 4.68
CA GLU A 24 1.99 -2.45 5.18
C GLU A 24 1.04 -2.22 4.01
N VAL A 25 0.74 -3.29 3.27
CA VAL A 25 -0.32 -3.24 2.29
C VAL A 25 -1.63 -3.04 3.04
N ASP A 26 -2.11 -1.79 3.07
CA ASP A 26 -3.45 -1.47 3.54
C ASP A 26 -4.46 -2.41 2.85
N ALA A 27 -5.46 -2.92 3.58
CA ALA A 27 -6.42 -3.89 3.05
C ALA A 27 -7.08 -3.41 1.75
N ILE A 28 -7.23 -2.10 1.56
CA ILE A 28 -7.74 -1.51 0.33
C ILE A 28 -6.73 -1.67 -0.82
N HIS A 29 -5.44 -1.45 -0.56
CA HIS A 29 -4.38 -1.68 -1.55
C HIS A 29 -4.32 -3.14 -1.97
N GLU A 30 -4.42 -4.08 -1.03
CA GLU A 30 -4.45 -5.52 -1.34
C GLU A 30 -5.64 -5.85 -2.24
N MET A 31 -6.83 -5.36 -1.88
CA MET A 31 -8.06 -5.59 -2.65
C MET A 31 -7.95 -5.04 -4.09
N ARG A 32 -7.31 -3.87 -4.25
CA ARG A 32 -7.04 -3.28 -5.57
C ARG A 32 -6.03 -4.11 -6.37
N LEU A 33 -4.94 -4.56 -5.76
CA LEU A 33 -3.93 -5.41 -6.40
C LEU A 33 -4.52 -6.75 -6.86
N ARG A 34 -5.29 -7.44 -6.01
CA ARG A 34 -5.99 -8.68 -6.39
C ARG A 34 -6.99 -8.45 -7.52
N THR A 35 -7.71 -7.32 -7.49
CA THR A 35 -8.63 -6.96 -8.57
C THR A 35 -7.89 -6.70 -9.88
N TRP A 36 -6.77 -6.00 -9.83
CA TRP A 36 -5.91 -5.78 -10.99
C TRP A 36 -5.35 -7.09 -11.52
N ALA A 37 -4.84 -7.98 -10.66
CA ALA A 37 -4.29 -9.29 -11.03
C ALA A 37 -5.33 -10.18 -11.73
N ARG A 38 -6.59 -10.16 -11.26
CA ARG A 38 -7.68 -10.89 -11.91
C ARG A 38 -8.03 -10.33 -13.28
N GLN A 39 -7.96 -9.02 -13.48
CA GLN A 39 -8.25 -8.35 -14.75
C GLN A 39 -7.09 -8.43 -15.76
N ASN A 40 -5.85 -8.32 -15.28
CA ASN A 40 -4.62 -8.29 -16.08
C ASN A 40 -3.83 -9.59 -15.89
N PHE A 41 -4.55 -10.71 -15.81
CA PHE A 41 -3.93 -12.01 -15.63
C PHE A 41 -2.98 -12.31 -16.79
N VAL A 42 -1.73 -12.66 -16.47
CA VAL A 42 -0.74 -13.12 -17.44
C VAL A 42 -0.14 -14.48 -17.04
N PRO A 43 0.25 -15.30 -18.03
CA PRO A 43 0.94 -16.56 -17.78
C PRO A 43 2.33 -16.33 -17.17
N ALA A 44 2.88 -17.34 -16.50
CA ALA A 44 4.16 -17.25 -15.78
C ALA A 44 5.34 -16.73 -16.64
N ALA A 45 5.30 -16.96 -17.96
CA ALA A 45 6.32 -16.48 -18.90
C ALA A 45 6.34 -14.94 -19.06
N GLU A 46 5.23 -14.27 -18.76
CA GLU A 46 5.06 -12.82 -18.91
C GLU A 46 4.97 -12.09 -17.55
N ARG A 47 5.14 -12.79 -16.43
CA ARG A 47 5.11 -12.20 -15.09
C ARG A 47 6.42 -11.47 -14.80
N SER A 48 6.34 -10.18 -14.44
CA SER A 48 7.50 -9.44 -13.97
C SER A 48 7.76 -9.72 -12.48
N SER A 49 9.02 -9.98 -12.12
CA SER A 49 9.44 -10.13 -10.71
C SER A 49 9.38 -8.83 -9.90
N GLU A 50 9.18 -7.70 -10.58
CA GLU A 50 8.95 -6.38 -9.96
C GLU A 50 7.51 -6.20 -9.50
N TRP A 51 6.62 -7.17 -9.75
CA TRP A 51 5.24 -7.10 -9.29
C TRP A 51 5.10 -7.45 -7.82
N HIS A 52 4.06 -6.87 -7.23
CA HIS A 52 3.74 -7.06 -5.82
C HIS A 52 3.42 -8.54 -5.52
N PRO A 53 3.89 -9.12 -4.40
CA PRO A 53 3.67 -10.53 -4.06
C PRO A 53 2.19 -10.94 -4.07
N VAL A 54 1.29 -10.05 -3.64
CA VAL A 54 -0.18 -10.22 -3.73
C VAL A 54 -0.66 -10.46 -5.16
N VAL A 55 -0.10 -9.75 -6.14
CA VAL A 55 -0.44 -9.92 -7.56
C VAL A 55 0.08 -11.27 -8.05
N LEU A 56 1.31 -11.63 -7.69
CA LEU A 56 1.93 -12.89 -8.07
C LEU A 56 1.19 -14.10 -7.46
N ASP A 57 0.80 -14.04 -6.18
CA ASP A 57 -0.01 -15.07 -5.51
C ASP A 57 -1.36 -15.25 -6.21
N GLU A 58 -2.04 -14.14 -6.51
CA GLU A 58 -3.37 -14.18 -7.12
C GLU A 58 -3.31 -14.68 -8.57
N MET A 59 -2.29 -14.28 -9.34
CA MET A 59 -2.05 -14.87 -10.66
C MET A 59 -1.72 -16.36 -10.55
N GLN A 60 -0.89 -16.77 -9.59
CA GLN A 60 -0.56 -18.17 -9.40
C GLN A 60 -1.80 -19.00 -9.04
N ARG A 61 -2.71 -18.50 -8.20
CA ARG A 61 -3.99 -19.19 -7.90
C ARG A 61 -4.83 -19.38 -9.15
N LYS A 62 -5.00 -18.32 -9.95
CA LYS A 62 -5.80 -18.35 -11.17
C LYS A 62 -5.21 -19.27 -12.24
N ASP A 63 -3.88 -19.31 -12.33
CA ASP A 63 -3.11 -20.20 -13.21
C ASP A 63 -3.19 -21.67 -12.77
N SER A 64 -3.27 -21.91 -11.45
CA SER A 64 -3.41 -23.25 -10.87
C SER A 64 -4.81 -23.87 -11.07
N GLY A 65 -5.72 -23.17 -11.78
CA GLY A 65 -7.02 -23.71 -12.19
C GLY A 65 -8.07 -23.80 -11.07
N GLN A 66 -7.98 -22.96 -10.03
CA GLN A 66 -8.98 -22.88 -8.96
C GLN A 66 -10.18 -21.99 -9.31
#